data_AF-A0A535F498-F1
#
_entry.id   AF-A0A535F498-F1
#
_cell.length_a   1.000
_cell.length_b   1.000
_cell.length_c   1.000
_cell.angle_alpha   90.00
_cell.angle_beta   90.00
_cell.angle_gamma   90.00
#
_symmetry.space_group_name_H-M   'P 1'
#
loop_
_entity.id
_entity.type
_entity.pdbx_description
1 polymer ?
#
loop_
_entity_poly.entity_id
_entity_poly.type
_entity_poly.pdbx_seq_one_letter_code
_entity_poly.pdbx_strand_id
1 'polypeptide(L)'
;MTFWKAIATHFKDNPMVMFDVYNEPKAPNWQTWLHGGGTVGGAHVVGFQDLVDAIRSVGAKQVIVVEPGSAGGKGAGTGADPNAAAEEGGWSTIGANTINDPNIMYSLHVYQGIVAPAQVLDAKWGPILNHYPIFYGEWALLPNGSGKSGLAHCAGIAPGQADNIVNNFLNYMASRNASWSAWQFAPHTLVQDYKTFTPTSLDTQWTCGDQQADVGMGALIKQYLTGGH
;
A
#
# COMPACT_ATOMS: atom_id res chain seq x y z
N MET A 1 22.28 5.60 -5.04
CA MET A 1 21.98 6.94 -4.48
C MET A 1 21.82 8.03 -5.54
N THR A 2 22.53 7.94 -6.67
CA THR A 2 22.48 8.96 -7.75
C THR A 2 21.07 9.30 -8.23
N PHE A 3 20.23 8.30 -8.45
CA PHE A 3 18.84 8.50 -8.86
C PHE A 3 18.08 9.42 -7.89
N TRP A 4 18.02 9.05 -6.61
CA TRP A 4 17.30 9.83 -5.60
C TRP A 4 17.82 11.24 -5.42
N LYS A 5 19.15 11.44 -5.44
CA LYS A 5 19.73 12.79 -5.42
C LYS A 5 19.33 13.61 -6.65
N ALA A 6 19.31 13.00 -7.84
CA ALA A 6 18.93 13.69 -9.07
C ALA A 6 17.44 14.08 -9.07
N ILE A 7 16.56 13.14 -8.74
CA ILE A 7 15.11 13.37 -8.64
C ILE A 7 14.80 14.42 -7.56
N ALA A 8 15.39 14.28 -6.36
CA ALA A 8 15.20 15.25 -5.28
C ALA A 8 15.73 16.64 -5.66
N THR A 9 16.88 16.74 -6.33
CA THR A 9 17.41 18.03 -6.80
C THR A 9 16.47 18.72 -7.78
N HIS A 10 15.88 17.93 -8.70
CA HIS A 10 14.96 18.46 -9.70
C HIS A 10 13.65 18.95 -9.07
N PHE A 11 13.10 18.22 -8.10
CA PHE A 11 11.78 18.50 -7.54
C PHE A 11 11.79 19.25 -6.20
N LYS A 12 12.94 19.56 -5.58
CA LYS A 12 13.02 20.10 -4.20
C LYS A 12 12.15 21.34 -3.93
N ASP A 13 11.88 22.14 -4.96
CA ASP A 13 11.08 23.37 -4.88
C ASP A 13 9.61 23.17 -5.30
N ASN A 14 9.20 21.92 -5.61
CA ASN A 14 7.83 21.57 -5.95
C ASN A 14 7.11 20.94 -4.74
N PRO A 15 6.14 21.65 -4.11
CA PRO A 15 5.42 21.14 -2.94
C PRO A 15 4.41 20.03 -3.26
N MET A 16 4.13 19.77 -4.55
CA MET A 16 3.17 18.74 -4.97
C MET A 16 3.77 17.33 -5.06
N VAL A 17 5.06 17.18 -4.77
CA VAL A 17 5.77 15.89 -4.90
C VAL A 17 5.94 15.25 -3.53
N MET A 18 5.67 13.94 -3.46
CA MET A 18 6.09 13.07 -2.36
C MET A 18 7.04 12.01 -2.92
N PHE A 19 7.99 11.55 -2.12
CA PHE A 19 8.92 10.50 -2.52
C PHE A 19 8.56 9.19 -1.84
N ASP A 20 8.00 8.25 -2.58
CA ASP A 20 7.86 6.86 -2.14
C ASP A 20 9.12 6.08 -2.55
N VAL A 21 9.96 5.73 -1.57
CA VAL A 21 11.35 5.36 -1.84
C VAL A 21 11.57 3.87 -2.11
N TYR A 22 10.65 3.02 -1.67
CA TYR A 22 10.60 1.59 -2.01
C TYR A 22 9.18 1.06 -1.85
N ASN A 23 8.73 0.37 -2.89
CA ASN A 23 7.46 -0.35 -2.90
C ASN A 23 7.62 -1.78 -2.35
N GLU A 24 6.75 -2.16 -1.42
CA GLU A 24 6.55 -3.49 -0.84
C GLU A 24 7.82 -4.31 -0.53
N PRO A 25 8.64 -3.88 0.46
CA PRO A 25 9.75 -4.69 0.92
C PRO A 25 9.33 -6.13 1.28
N LYS A 26 10.12 -7.10 0.84
CA LYS A 26 10.00 -8.53 1.18
C LYS A 26 11.21 -8.94 2.00
N ALA A 27 11.60 -10.22 1.98
CA ALA A 27 12.82 -10.68 2.63
C ALA A 27 14.01 -9.80 2.17
N PRO A 28 14.89 -9.34 3.08
CA PRO A 28 15.08 -9.70 4.50
C PRO A 28 14.10 -9.03 5.48
N ASN A 29 14.45 -8.94 6.77
CA ASN A 29 13.62 -8.28 7.78
C ASN A 29 13.66 -6.75 7.67
N TRP A 30 12.77 -6.08 8.40
CA TRP A 30 12.65 -4.62 8.39
C TRP A 30 13.95 -3.91 8.78
N GLN A 31 14.70 -4.42 9.75
CA GLN A 31 15.94 -3.80 10.23
C GLN A 31 17.00 -3.75 9.13
N THR A 32 17.09 -4.79 8.29
CA THR A 32 17.95 -4.75 7.11
C THR A 32 17.44 -3.75 6.06
N TRP A 33 16.13 -3.63 5.85
CA TRP A 33 15.60 -2.59 4.97
C TRP A 33 15.79 -1.17 5.52
N LEU A 34 15.73 -0.98 6.83
CA LEU A 34 15.91 0.31 7.49
C LEU A 34 17.36 0.79 7.37
N HIS A 35 18.31 -0.06 7.75
CA HIS A 35 19.74 0.28 7.85
C HIS A 35 20.56 -0.12 6.62
N GLY A 36 19.95 -0.84 5.68
CA GLY A 36 20.66 -1.46 4.58
C GLY A 36 21.44 -2.69 5.00
N GLY A 37 22.16 -3.26 4.04
CA GLY A 37 23.03 -4.42 4.24
C GLY A 37 22.43 -5.74 3.75
N GLY A 38 23.25 -6.77 3.74
CA GLY A 38 22.88 -8.05 3.12
C GLY A 38 22.65 -7.94 1.61
N THR A 39 21.99 -8.96 1.06
CA THR A 39 21.78 -9.12 -0.37
C THR A 39 20.45 -9.83 -0.63
N VAL A 40 19.64 -9.34 -1.58
CA VAL A 40 18.41 -9.97 -2.07
C VAL A 40 18.58 -10.22 -3.56
N GLY A 41 18.48 -11.48 -3.99
CA GLY A 41 18.61 -11.83 -5.41
C GLY A 41 19.94 -11.39 -6.05
N GLY A 42 21.01 -11.29 -5.26
CA GLY A 42 22.32 -10.80 -5.72
C GLY A 42 22.53 -9.28 -5.64
N ALA A 43 21.48 -8.49 -5.33
CA ALA A 43 21.58 -7.05 -5.16
C ALA A 43 21.72 -6.65 -3.68
N HIS A 44 22.59 -5.69 -3.38
CA HIS A 44 22.70 -5.13 -2.03
C HIS A 44 21.47 -4.29 -1.67
N VAL A 45 20.93 -4.51 -0.49
CA VAL A 45 19.85 -3.68 0.05
C VAL A 45 20.45 -2.35 0.48
N VAL A 46 19.90 -1.25 -0.05
CA VAL A 46 20.20 0.09 0.45
C VAL A 46 19.15 0.45 1.49
N GLY A 47 19.57 1.04 2.61
CA GLY A 47 18.65 1.35 3.70
C GLY A 47 17.67 2.44 3.32
N PHE A 48 16.44 2.36 3.83
CA PHE A 48 15.49 3.47 3.77
C PHE A 48 16.11 4.74 4.38
N GLN A 49 16.85 4.64 5.50
CA GLN A 49 17.51 5.81 6.08
C GLN A 49 18.57 6.40 5.14
N ASP A 50 19.35 5.58 4.43
CA ASP A 50 20.32 6.06 3.44
C ASP A 50 19.62 6.82 2.29
N LEU A 51 18.44 6.35 1.86
CA LEU A 51 17.63 7.02 0.84
C LEU A 51 17.12 8.37 1.31
N VAL A 52 16.60 8.41 2.54
CA VAL A 52 16.12 9.64 3.19
C VAL A 52 17.27 10.65 3.29
N ASP A 53 18.42 10.23 3.82
CA ASP A 53 19.60 11.08 3.97
C ASP A 53 20.11 11.58 2.61
N ALA A 54 20.07 10.74 1.58
CA ALA A 54 20.43 11.14 0.23
C ALA A 54 19.49 12.22 -0.32
N ILE A 55 18.18 12.09 -0.14
CA ILE A 55 17.18 13.11 -0.54
C ILE A 55 17.40 14.40 0.25
N ARG A 56 17.58 14.33 1.58
CA ARG A 56 17.82 15.51 2.42
C ARG A 56 19.15 16.20 2.10
N SER A 57 20.18 15.47 1.67
CA SER A 57 21.49 16.03 1.35
C SER A 57 21.49 17.07 0.22
N VAL A 58 20.45 17.11 -0.61
CA VAL A 58 20.28 18.12 -1.68
C VAL A 58 19.31 19.25 -1.31
N GLY A 59 18.86 19.28 -0.05
CA GLY A 59 17.97 20.30 0.50
C GLY A 59 16.48 20.07 0.24
N ALA A 60 16.09 18.89 -0.24
CA ALA A 60 14.68 18.56 -0.48
C ALA A 60 13.92 18.41 0.84
N LYS A 61 12.74 19.05 0.93
CA LYS A 61 11.91 19.10 2.16
C LYS A 61 10.59 18.35 2.05
N GLN A 62 10.30 17.75 0.90
CA GLN A 62 9.04 17.04 0.67
C GLN A 62 8.85 15.86 1.63
N VAL A 63 7.59 15.45 1.79
CA VAL A 63 7.23 14.23 2.50
C VAL A 63 7.89 13.03 1.81
N ILE A 64 8.48 12.15 2.62
CA ILE A 64 9.00 10.87 2.15
C ILE A 64 8.10 9.77 2.71
N VAL A 65 7.59 8.92 1.83
CA VAL A 65 6.78 7.76 2.15
C VAL A 65 7.71 6.55 2.31
N VAL A 66 7.52 5.81 3.40
CA VAL A 66 8.28 4.60 3.71
C VAL A 66 7.34 3.50 4.17
N GLU A 67 7.67 2.25 3.86
CA GLU A 67 6.87 1.11 4.31
C GLU A 67 7.74 -0.08 4.72
N PRO A 68 7.37 -0.80 5.79
CA PRO A 68 7.98 -2.09 6.13
C PRO A 68 7.55 -3.22 5.20
N GLY A 69 6.39 -3.08 4.54
CA GLY A 69 5.74 -4.13 3.76
C GLY A 69 5.74 -5.49 4.46
N SER A 70 6.09 -6.52 3.70
CA SER A 70 6.14 -7.90 4.12
C SER A 70 7.48 -8.35 4.73
N ALA A 71 8.42 -7.42 4.96
CA ALA A 71 9.79 -7.72 5.34
C ALA A 71 9.90 -8.73 6.51
N GLY A 72 10.64 -9.83 6.30
CA GLY A 72 10.84 -10.87 7.31
C GLY A 72 9.59 -11.72 7.66
N GLY A 73 8.43 -11.46 7.05
CA GLY A 73 7.20 -12.21 7.28
C GLY A 73 7.21 -13.62 6.67
N LYS A 74 6.36 -14.52 7.18
CA LYS A 74 6.23 -15.91 6.69
C LYS A 74 5.66 -16.06 5.27
N GLY A 75 5.36 -14.95 4.59
CA GLY A 75 4.98 -14.88 3.17
C GLY A 75 6.03 -14.19 2.29
N ALA A 76 7.14 -13.74 2.87
CA ALA A 76 8.23 -13.04 2.19
C ALA A 76 9.13 -14.02 1.41
N GLY A 77 8.53 -14.79 0.49
CA GLY A 77 9.24 -15.69 -0.43
C GLY A 77 9.40 -17.15 -0.01
N THR A 78 8.72 -17.63 1.04
CA THR A 78 8.88 -19.03 1.54
C THR A 78 7.61 -19.89 1.55
N GLY A 79 6.45 -19.35 1.14
CA GLY A 79 5.23 -20.14 0.87
C GLY A 79 4.57 -20.83 2.06
N ALA A 80 4.89 -20.46 3.30
CA ALA A 80 4.58 -21.28 4.48
C ALA A 80 3.25 -20.93 5.20
N ASP A 81 2.54 -19.86 4.84
CA ASP A 81 1.22 -19.57 5.41
C ASP A 81 0.29 -18.89 4.37
N PRO A 82 -0.83 -19.53 3.97
CA PRO A 82 -1.82 -18.94 3.06
C PRO A 82 -2.65 -17.80 3.68
N ASN A 83 -2.63 -17.65 5.01
CA ASN A 83 -3.41 -16.67 5.75
C ASN A 83 -2.55 -15.58 6.42
N ALA A 84 -1.22 -15.75 6.49
CA ALA A 84 -0.33 -14.68 6.90
C ALA A 84 -0.41 -13.58 5.86
N ALA A 85 -0.88 -12.40 6.28
CA ALA A 85 -0.92 -11.24 5.42
C ALA A 85 0.47 -11.02 4.82
N ALA A 86 0.58 -11.27 3.52
CA ALA A 86 1.78 -11.03 2.72
C ALA A 86 2.12 -9.52 2.63
N GLU A 87 1.50 -8.72 3.49
CA GLU A 87 1.46 -7.26 3.56
C GLU A 87 2.05 -6.75 4.91
N GLU A 88 2.23 -7.62 5.92
CA GLU A 88 2.39 -7.19 7.33
C GLU A 88 3.66 -7.68 8.04
N GLY A 89 4.54 -8.40 7.33
CA GLY A 89 5.75 -8.98 7.92
C GLY A 89 6.61 -7.95 8.64
N GLY A 90 6.93 -6.84 7.97
CA GLY A 90 7.78 -5.80 8.52
C GLY A 90 7.11 -5.07 9.68
N TRP A 91 5.78 -4.89 9.59
CA TRP A 91 4.96 -4.23 10.60
C TRP A 91 5.00 -4.92 11.96
N SER A 92 5.10 -6.25 12.00
CA SER A 92 5.25 -7.00 13.26
C SER A 92 6.59 -6.77 13.97
N THR A 93 7.60 -6.25 13.26
CA THR A 93 8.98 -6.10 13.77
C THR A 93 9.49 -4.66 13.77
N ILE A 94 8.65 -3.69 13.38
CA ILE A 94 9.03 -2.27 13.32
C ILE A 94 9.47 -1.76 14.69
N GLY A 95 8.67 -1.97 15.74
CA GLY A 95 8.97 -1.50 17.09
C GLY A 95 9.34 -0.01 17.11
N ALA A 96 10.44 0.34 17.79
CA ALA A 96 11.00 1.69 17.79
C ALA A 96 11.98 1.95 16.62
N ASN A 97 12.11 1.02 15.67
CA ASN A 97 13.03 1.13 14.54
C ASN A 97 12.36 1.96 13.43
N THR A 98 12.20 3.25 13.68
CA THR A 98 11.61 4.22 12.75
C THR A 98 12.69 5.00 12.00
N ILE A 99 12.29 5.71 10.95
CA ILE A 99 13.15 6.62 10.21
C ILE A 99 13.41 7.86 11.07
N ASN A 100 14.66 8.31 11.10
CA ASN A 100 15.07 9.54 11.75
C ASN A 100 14.95 10.73 10.77
N ASP A 101 13.73 11.16 10.51
CA ASP A 101 13.42 12.38 9.76
C ASP A 101 12.04 12.90 10.19
N PRO A 102 11.87 14.23 10.35
CA PRO A 102 10.61 14.78 10.85
C PRO A 102 9.48 14.82 9.82
N ASN A 103 9.75 14.59 8.53
CA ASN A 103 8.75 14.70 7.45
C ASN A 103 8.57 13.36 6.71
N ILE A 104 8.27 12.33 7.50
CA ILE A 104 8.01 10.96 7.07
C ILE A 104 6.53 10.62 7.22
N MET A 105 6.02 9.89 6.24
CA MET A 105 4.70 9.27 6.27
C MET A 105 4.87 7.76 6.07
N TYR A 106 4.18 6.96 6.88
CA TYR A 106 4.29 5.50 6.79
C TYR A 106 3.18 4.91 5.93
N SER A 107 3.56 4.08 4.95
CA SER A 107 2.62 3.42 4.04
C SER A 107 2.34 1.97 4.43
N LEU A 108 1.08 1.55 4.38
CA LEU A 108 0.64 0.15 4.52
C LEU A 108 -0.19 -0.24 3.29
N HIS A 109 0.18 -1.34 2.66
CA HIS A 109 -0.59 -1.93 1.57
C HIS A 109 -1.56 -2.97 2.12
N VAL A 110 -2.82 -2.98 1.67
CA VAL A 110 -3.82 -3.91 2.20
C VAL A 110 -4.88 -4.33 1.19
N TYR A 111 -5.05 -5.63 1.01
CA TYR A 111 -6.07 -6.20 0.13
C TYR A 111 -7.05 -7.07 0.90
N GLN A 112 -6.72 -8.34 1.15
CA GLN A 112 -7.61 -9.26 1.88
C GLN A 112 -7.97 -8.74 3.29
N GLY A 113 -7.12 -7.87 3.85
CA GLY A 113 -7.31 -7.31 5.17
C GLY A 113 -8.36 -6.19 5.28
N ILE A 114 -8.88 -5.64 4.17
CA ILE A 114 -9.82 -4.50 4.23
C ILE A 114 -11.16 -4.85 4.88
N VAL A 115 -11.50 -6.15 4.93
CA VAL A 115 -12.72 -6.65 5.59
C VAL A 115 -12.62 -6.64 7.11
N ALA A 116 -11.41 -6.44 7.65
CA ALA A 116 -11.17 -6.51 9.07
C ALA A 116 -11.86 -5.35 9.82
N PRO A 117 -12.30 -5.56 11.07
CA PRO A 117 -12.85 -4.49 11.88
C PRO A 117 -11.78 -3.45 12.23
N ALA A 118 -12.20 -2.22 12.51
CA ALA A 118 -11.32 -1.08 12.78
C ALA A 118 -10.24 -1.37 13.84
N GLN A 119 -10.56 -2.12 14.90
CA GLN A 119 -9.61 -2.47 15.96
C GLN A 119 -8.46 -3.34 15.45
N VAL A 120 -8.72 -4.22 14.47
CA VAL A 120 -7.69 -5.04 13.84
C VAL A 120 -6.85 -4.19 12.89
N LEU A 121 -7.48 -3.30 12.12
CA LEU A 121 -6.78 -2.37 11.23
C LEU A 121 -5.87 -1.40 12.00
N ASP A 122 -6.32 -0.91 13.16
CA ASP A 122 -5.51 -0.09 14.07
C ASP A 122 -4.29 -0.86 14.58
N ALA A 123 -4.49 -2.11 14.98
CA ALA A 123 -3.43 -2.95 15.51
C ALA A 123 -2.29 -3.20 14.50
N LYS A 124 -2.58 -3.20 13.20
CA LYS A 124 -1.57 -3.35 12.13
C LYS A 124 -0.56 -2.21 12.09
N TRP A 125 -1.00 -0.98 12.40
CA TRP A 125 -0.10 0.18 12.47
C TRP A 125 0.82 0.14 13.68
N GLY A 126 0.48 -0.65 14.70
CA GLY A 126 1.30 -0.85 15.89
C GLY A 126 1.77 0.49 16.50
N PRO A 127 3.09 0.68 16.74
CA PRO A 127 3.61 1.88 17.39
C PRO A 127 3.57 3.15 16.51
N ILE A 128 3.21 3.04 15.23
CA ILE A 128 3.15 4.18 14.31
C ILE A 128 1.85 4.97 14.48
N LEU A 129 0.75 4.30 14.82
CA LEU A 129 -0.56 4.92 14.92
C LEU A 129 -0.54 6.04 15.97
N ASN A 130 -1.08 7.22 15.60
CA ASN A 130 -1.12 8.44 16.42
C ASN A 130 0.25 9.07 16.74
N HIS A 131 1.36 8.53 16.22
CA HIS A 131 2.69 9.11 16.37
C HIS A 131 3.26 9.64 15.04
N TYR A 132 2.82 9.08 13.91
CA TYR A 132 3.20 9.51 12.57
C TYR A 132 1.97 9.61 11.64
N PRO A 133 2.04 10.41 10.57
CA PRO A 133 1.07 10.34 9.47
C PRO A 133 1.07 8.94 8.84
N ILE A 134 -0.13 8.42 8.58
CA ILE A 134 -0.34 7.12 7.95
C ILE A 134 -0.94 7.27 6.56
N PHE A 135 -0.54 6.38 5.66
CA PHE A 135 -0.93 6.36 4.26
C PHE A 135 -1.26 4.93 3.84
N TYR A 136 -2.43 4.70 3.24
CA TYR A 136 -2.68 3.44 2.57
C TYR A 136 -2.24 3.56 1.11
N GLY A 137 -0.96 3.31 0.84
CA GLY A 137 -0.34 3.53 -0.47
C GLY A 137 -0.87 2.62 -1.58
N GLU A 138 -1.41 1.46 -1.21
CA GLU A 138 -2.02 0.52 -2.12
C GLU A 138 -3.11 -0.27 -1.41
N TRP A 139 -4.33 -0.26 -1.93
CA TRP A 139 -5.40 -1.12 -1.41
C TRP A 139 -6.47 -1.35 -2.45
N ALA A 140 -7.13 -2.51 -2.38
CA ALA A 140 -8.32 -2.79 -3.17
C ALA A 140 -9.15 -3.95 -2.63
N LEU A 141 -10.46 -3.91 -2.90
CA LEU A 141 -11.22 -5.14 -3.12
C LEU A 141 -10.98 -5.55 -4.58
N LEU A 142 -10.32 -6.68 -4.79
CA LEU A 142 -9.82 -7.09 -6.11
C LEU A 142 -10.44 -8.42 -6.58
N PRO A 143 -11.60 -8.40 -7.26
CA PRO A 143 -12.26 -9.61 -7.76
C PRO A 143 -11.49 -10.33 -8.87
N ASN A 144 -10.66 -9.60 -9.62
CA ASN A 144 -9.95 -10.07 -10.81
C ASN A 144 -8.46 -10.37 -10.55
N GLY A 145 -8.08 -10.49 -9.28
CA GLY A 145 -6.72 -10.87 -8.88
C GLY A 145 -6.37 -12.28 -9.35
N SER A 146 -5.09 -12.51 -9.67
CA SER A 146 -4.61 -13.79 -10.18
C SER A 146 -3.66 -14.51 -9.23
N GLY A 147 -3.51 -15.81 -9.45
CA GLY A 147 -2.71 -16.68 -8.58
C GLY A 147 -3.30 -16.80 -7.17
N LYS A 148 -2.56 -17.48 -6.29
CA LYS A 148 -3.02 -17.75 -4.92
C LYS A 148 -3.30 -16.47 -4.12
N SER A 149 -2.43 -15.46 -4.26
CA SER A 149 -2.59 -14.19 -3.56
C SER A 149 -3.79 -13.40 -4.07
N GLY A 150 -3.96 -13.27 -5.39
CA GLY A 150 -5.11 -12.55 -5.95
C GLY A 150 -6.46 -13.18 -5.60
N LEU A 151 -6.54 -14.52 -5.59
CA LEU A 151 -7.74 -15.23 -5.14
C LEU A 151 -8.05 -14.96 -3.66
N ALA A 152 -7.03 -14.80 -2.81
CA ALA A 152 -7.23 -14.51 -1.40
C ALA A 152 -7.88 -13.14 -1.16
N HIS A 153 -7.67 -12.17 -2.06
CA HIS A 153 -8.19 -10.81 -1.94
C HIS A 153 -9.73 -10.72 -2.06
N CYS A 154 -10.36 -11.68 -2.71
CA CYS A 154 -11.81 -11.75 -2.90
C CYS A 154 -12.45 -13.03 -2.34
N ALA A 155 -11.66 -13.88 -1.66
CA ALA A 155 -12.12 -15.17 -1.17
C ALA A 155 -13.29 -15.01 -0.18
N GLY A 156 -14.41 -15.68 -0.47
CA GLY A 156 -15.58 -15.70 0.40
C GLY A 156 -16.43 -14.42 0.39
N ILE A 157 -16.10 -13.42 -0.44
CA ILE A 157 -16.89 -12.19 -0.60
C ILE A 157 -17.95 -12.42 -1.67
N ALA A 158 -19.23 -12.29 -1.31
CA ALA A 158 -20.32 -12.29 -2.28
C ALA A 158 -20.45 -10.89 -2.93
N PRO A 159 -20.84 -10.79 -4.23
CA PRO A 159 -21.03 -9.51 -4.90
C PRO A 159 -21.88 -8.49 -4.11
N GLY A 160 -22.99 -8.94 -3.50
CA GLY A 160 -23.87 -8.08 -2.71
C GLY A 160 -23.28 -7.55 -1.38
N GLN A 161 -22.05 -7.95 -1.01
CA GLN A 161 -21.34 -7.44 0.17
C GLN A 161 -20.22 -6.46 -0.19
N ALA A 162 -19.82 -6.41 -1.46
CA ALA A 162 -18.57 -5.81 -1.90
C ALA A 162 -18.53 -4.29 -1.68
N ASP A 163 -19.63 -3.61 -2.01
CA ASP A 163 -19.78 -2.17 -1.80
C ASP A 163 -19.65 -1.78 -0.33
N ASN A 164 -20.29 -2.53 0.57
CA ASN A 164 -20.22 -2.28 2.00
C ASN A 164 -18.79 -2.46 2.53
N ILE A 165 -18.05 -3.44 2.03
CA ILE A 165 -16.64 -3.66 2.42
C ILE A 165 -15.79 -2.46 2.03
N VAL A 166 -15.88 -2.01 0.77
CA VAL A 166 -15.13 -0.86 0.25
C VAL A 166 -15.49 0.42 1.01
N ASN A 167 -16.79 0.68 1.20
CA ASN A 167 -17.26 1.87 1.91
C ASN A 167 -16.87 1.85 3.40
N ASN A 168 -16.91 0.69 4.07
CA ASN A 168 -16.47 0.58 5.45
C ASN A 168 -14.98 0.88 5.59
N PHE A 169 -14.15 0.39 4.67
CA PHE A 169 -12.72 0.65 4.70
C PHE A 169 -12.39 2.12 4.40
N LEU A 170 -13.07 2.72 3.42
CA LEU A 170 -12.99 4.17 3.14
C LEU A 170 -13.37 5.01 4.36
N ASN A 171 -14.48 4.69 5.02
CA ASN A 171 -14.94 5.38 6.22
C ASN A 171 -13.96 5.21 7.39
N TYR A 172 -13.37 4.02 7.55
CA TYR A 172 -12.33 3.79 8.52
C TYR A 172 -11.10 4.68 8.25
N MET A 173 -10.59 4.73 7.01
CA MET A 173 -9.46 5.58 6.65
C MET A 173 -9.76 7.06 6.92
N ALA A 174 -10.96 7.53 6.58
CA ALA A 174 -11.40 8.88 6.93
C ALA A 174 -11.44 9.12 8.45
N SER A 175 -11.97 8.17 9.24
CA SER A 175 -12.00 8.28 10.70
C SER A 175 -10.60 8.40 11.34
N ARG A 176 -9.56 7.94 10.63
CA ARG A 176 -8.16 8.04 11.02
C ARG A 176 -7.40 9.20 10.36
N ASN A 177 -8.07 10.01 9.56
CA ASN A 177 -7.43 11.02 8.70
C ASN A 177 -6.28 10.43 7.87
N ALA A 178 -6.40 9.17 7.45
CA ALA A 178 -5.42 8.50 6.64
C ALA A 178 -5.56 8.92 5.18
N SER A 179 -4.45 9.32 4.57
CA SER A 179 -4.38 9.47 3.12
C SER A 179 -4.38 8.07 2.47
N TRP A 180 -4.74 7.96 1.19
CA TRP A 180 -4.75 6.66 0.51
C TRP A 180 -4.66 6.79 -1.01
N SER A 181 -4.24 5.69 -1.65
CA SER A 181 -4.24 5.48 -3.10
C SER A 181 -4.84 4.10 -3.41
N ALA A 182 -5.92 4.07 -4.20
CA ALA A 182 -6.58 2.83 -4.59
C ALA A 182 -5.83 2.12 -5.72
N TRP A 183 -5.68 0.81 -5.63
CA TRP A 183 -5.07 -0.02 -6.68
C TRP A 183 -6.13 -0.53 -7.67
N GLN A 184 -5.99 -0.32 -8.97
CA GLN A 184 -5.08 0.62 -9.64
C GLN A 184 -5.85 1.33 -10.76
N PHE A 185 -5.32 2.43 -11.26
CA PHE A 185 -5.93 3.14 -12.37
C PHE A 185 -5.62 2.44 -13.70
N ALA A 186 -6.24 1.27 -13.93
CA ALA A 186 -6.06 0.45 -15.12
C ALA A 186 -7.35 -0.30 -15.53
N PRO A 187 -7.47 -0.76 -16.79
CA PRO A 187 -8.52 -1.66 -17.27
C PRO A 187 -8.80 -2.80 -16.30
N HIS A 188 -10.07 -3.20 -16.25
CA HIS A 188 -10.60 -4.21 -15.33
C HIS A 188 -10.55 -3.86 -13.84
N THR A 189 -9.78 -2.85 -13.41
CA THR A 189 -9.59 -2.50 -11.99
C THR A 189 -10.37 -1.25 -11.59
N LEU A 190 -9.82 -0.03 -11.63
CA LEU A 190 -10.60 1.20 -11.39
C LEU A 190 -11.35 1.70 -12.62
N VAL A 191 -10.89 1.36 -13.83
CA VAL A 191 -11.53 1.74 -15.10
C VAL A 191 -11.70 0.53 -15.98
N GLN A 192 -12.67 0.55 -16.89
CA GLN A 192 -12.91 -0.53 -17.86
C GLN A 192 -11.88 -0.47 -18.99
N ASP A 193 -11.52 0.74 -19.44
CA ASP A 193 -10.58 0.94 -20.54
C ASP A 193 -9.90 2.33 -20.49
N TYR A 194 -8.80 2.50 -21.22
CA TYR A 194 -8.04 3.75 -21.32
C TYR A 194 -8.56 4.75 -22.36
N LYS A 195 -9.69 4.47 -23.04
CA LYS A 195 -10.32 5.36 -24.03
C LYS A 195 -11.45 6.17 -23.39
N THR A 196 -12.32 5.50 -22.65
CA THR A 196 -13.51 6.08 -22.03
C THR A 196 -13.26 6.44 -20.57
N PHE A 197 -12.31 5.76 -19.92
CA PHE A 197 -12.11 5.82 -18.47
C PHE A 197 -13.42 5.58 -17.69
N THR A 198 -14.32 4.77 -18.25
CA THR A 198 -15.56 4.38 -17.59
C THR A 198 -15.19 3.65 -16.30
N PRO A 199 -15.67 4.09 -15.13
CA PRO A 199 -15.37 3.40 -13.88
C PRO A 199 -15.94 1.98 -13.89
N THR A 200 -15.20 1.03 -13.33
CA THR A 200 -15.73 -0.31 -13.04
C THR A 200 -16.78 -0.24 -11.91
N SER A 201 -17.59 -1.30 -11.78
CA SER A 201 -18.56 -1.43 -10.68
C SER A 201 -18.51 -2.85 -10.10
N LEU A 202 -18.75 -2.95 -8.79
CA LEU A 202 -18.91 -4.21 -8.06
C LEU A 202 -20.37 -4.71 -8.06
N ASP A 203 -21.33 -3.89 -8.51
CA ASP A 203 -22.78 -4.16 -8.57
C ASP A 203 -23.20 -5.09 -9.71
N THR A 204 -22.30 -5.98 -10.12
CA THR A 204 -22.54 -6.98 -11.16
C THR A 204 -22.32 -8.36 -10.58
N GLN A 205 -22.76 -9.41 -11.28
CA GLN A 205 -22.36 -10.75 -10.90
C GLN A 205 -20.92 -10.98 -11.36
N TRP A 206 -20.08 -11.47 -10.44
CA TRP A 206 -18.67 -11.76 -10.73
C TRP A 206 -18.20 -12.98 -9.93
N THR A 207 -17.16 -13.61 -10.44
CA THR A 207 -16.50 -14.74 -9.80
C THR A 207 -15.12 -14.30 -9.35
N CYS A 208 -14.78 -14.54 -8.09
CA CYS A 208 -13.44 -14.26 -7.57
C CYS A 208 -12.37 -14.99 -8.40
N GLY A 209 -11.38 -14.26 -8.89
CA GLY A 209 -10.30 -14.73 -9.75
C GLY A 209 -10.52 -14.58 -11.24
N ASP A 210 -11.66 -14.03 -11.69
CA ASP A 210 -11.88 -13.79 -13.11
C ASP A 210 -11.09 -12.56 -13.60
N GLN A 211 -9.94 -12.82 -14.20
CA GLN A 211 -9.01 -11.79 -14.68
C GLN A 211 -9.56 -10.95 -15.83
N GLN A 212 -10.62 -11.39 -16.50
CA GLN A 212 -11.21 -10.70 -17.65
C GLN A 212 -12.46 -9.89 -17.28
N ALA A 213 -12.89 -9.96 -16.02
CA ALA A 213 -14.06 -9.24 -15.56
C ALA A 213 -13.77 -7.74 -15.41
N ASP A 214 -14.61 -6.90 -16.04
CA ASP A 214 -14.61 -5.44 -15.89
C ASP A 214 -15.26 -4.98 -14.57
N VAL A 215 -14.74 -5.51 -13.47
CA VAL A 215 -15.37 -5.44 -12.15
C VAL A 215 -14.36 -4.97 -11.11
N GLY A 216 -14.73 -3.92 -10.40
CA GLY A 216 -13.88 -3.29 -9.41
C GLY A 216 -14.52 -2.07 -8.79
N MET A 217 -13.78 -1.43 -7.90
CA MET A 217 -14.23 -0.34 -7.04
C MET A 217 -14.25 1.05 -7.71
N GLY A 218 -14.13 1.14 -9.03
CA GLY A 218 -13.98 2.40 -9.75
C GLY A 218 -15.07 3.43 -9.47
N ALA A 219 -16.34 3.00 -9.56
CA ALA A 219 -17.50 3.86 -9.32
C ALA A 219 -17.54 4.37 -7.88
N LEU A 220 -17.27 3.51 -6.90
CA LEU A 220 -17.22 3.85 -5.47
C LEU A 220 -16.10 4.83 -5.17
N ILE A 221 -14.89 4.62 -5.71
CA ILE A 221 -13.76 5.53 -5.55
C ILE A 221 -14.06 6.89 -6.16
N LYS A 222 -14.61 6.92 -7.38
CA LYS A 222 -15.00 8.17 -8.04
C LYS A 222 -16.03 8.92 -7.19
N GLN A 223 -17.10 8.24 -6.78
CA GLN A 223 -18.13 8.82 -5.90
C GLN A 223 -17.50 9.39 -4.64
N TYR A 224 -16.55 8.65 -4.04
CA TYR A 224 -15.90 9.08 -2.81
C TYR A 224 -15.07 10.34 -2.96
N LEU A 225 -14.25 10.41 -3.99
CA LEU A 225 -13.40 11.57 -4.27
C LEU A 225 -14.22 12.82 -4.68
N THR A 226 -15.42 12.64 -5.23
CA THR A 226 -16.28 13.76 -5.66
C THR A 226 -17.29 14.21 -4.60
N GLY A 227 -17.26 13.66 -3.39
CA GLY A 227 -18.12 14.08 -2.27
C GLY A 227 -19.58 13.62 -2.39
N GLY A 228 -19.84 12.51 -3.10
CA GLY A 228 -21.18 11.94 -3.25
C GLY A 228 -21.59 11.01 -2.11
N HIS A 229 -21.38 11.40 -0.85
CA HIS A 229 -21.70 10.61 0.35
C HIS A 229 -22.84 11.17 1.17
#